data_AF-A0A9R1T351-F1
#
_entry.id   AF-A0A9R1T351-F1
#
_cell.length_a   1.000
_cell.length_b   1.000
_cell.length_c   1.000
_cell.angle_alpha   90.00
_cell.angle_beta   90.00
_cell.angle_gamma   90.00
#
_symmetry.space_group_name_H-M   'P 1'
#
loop_
_entity.id
_entity.type
_entity.pdbx_description
1 polymer ?
#
loop_
_entity_poly.entity_id
_entity_poly.type
_entity_poly.pdbx_seq_one_letter_code
_entity_poly.pdbx_strand_id
1 'polypeptide(L)'
;MILLRSLIAFVGLLALAKGHSYHMGSCPTVEPQSGFQMGRFLGTWYVIQKTSTASKCISYNYTRGDEPGEYIITQDSNHPVLGLTPLKHEYHYTGELTVPEPSTPGRMKVRFPLSVAGTASHVVFATDYDTYAGIFTCQSLAFAHRQSATILSRTKELDKSKVDQIRAKLTSFGVDPFELSIVPQTGCDTGKDPVDIDINPGTFTAENFGKLFKKAGEKIGDGVEWVANAGSKVYHKIAGSEEKEKKPITTTPPSYGKIETNDVEWIP
;
A
#
# COMPACT_ATOMS: atom_id res chain seq x y z
N MET A 1 -6.05 -50.59 26.45
CA MET A 1 -6.11 -49.40 27.34
C MET A 1 -5.06 -48.34 27.01
N ILE A 2 -3.81 -48.71 26.69
CA ILE A 2 -2.73 -47.75 26.35
C ILE A 2 -2.99 -47.03 25.01
N LEU A 3 -3.44 -47.75 23.98
CA LEU A 3 -3.76 -47.17 22.65
C LEU A 3 -4.89 -46.12 22.70
N LEU A 4 -5.91 -46.33 23.54
CA LEU A 4 -7.03 -45.40 23.71
C LEU A 4 -6.56 -44.10 24.41
N ARG A 5 -5.65 -44.21 25.38
CA ARG A 5 -5.07 -43.04 26.07
C ARG A 5 -4.15 -42.23 25.16
N SER A 6 -3.37 -42.89 24.29
CA SER A 6 -2.54 -42.22 23.29
C SER A 6 -3.38 -41.50 22.22
N LEU A 7 -4.50 -42.10 21.79
CA LEU A 7 -5.42 -41.48 20.84
C LEU A 7 -6.09 -40.22 21.44
N ILE A 8 -6.54 -40.29 22.70
CA ILE A 8 -7.13 -39.14 23.40
C ILE A 8 -6.09 -38.03 23.60
N ALA A 9 -4.84 -38.37 23.94
CA ALA A 9 -3.77 -37.39 24.08
C ALA A 9 -3.42 -36.70 22.74
N PHE A 10 -3.43 -37.45 21.62
CA PHE A 10 -3.17 -36.89 20.29
C PHE A 10 -4.30 -35.99 19.80
N VAL A 11 -5.56 -36.38 20.02
CA VAL A 11 -6.74 -35.53 19.72
C VAL A 11 -6.76 -34.27 20.59
N GLY A 12 -6.36 -34.39 21.87
CA GLY A 12 -6.21 -33.24 22.77
C GLY A 12 -5.13 -32.25 22.32
N LEU A 13 -4.01 -32.75 21.76
CA LEU A 13 -2.95 -31.89 21.21
C LEU A 13 -3.39 -31.14 19.95
N LEU A 14 -4.20 -31.76 19.09
CA LEU A 14 -4.73 -31.13 17.87
C LEU A 14 -5.73 -30.00 18.18
N ALA A 15 -6.44 -30.06 19.32
CA ALA A 15 -7.38 -29.01 19.73
C ALA A 15 -6.71 -27.70 20.15
N LEU A 16 -5.39 -27.69 20.41
CA LEU A 16 -4.63 -26.52 20.84
C LEU A 16 -3.95 -25.77 19.67
N ALA A 17 -4.03 -26.27 18.44
CA ALA A 17 -3.45 -25.64 17.27
C ALA A 17 -4.38 -24.58 16.66
N LYS A 18 -4.74 -23.53 17.43
CA LYS A 18 -5.35 -22.30 16.88
C LYS A 18 -4.30 -21.20 16.76
N GLY A 19 -3.29 -21.44 15.93
CA GLY A 19 -2.23 -20.49 15.60
C GLY A 19 -2.27 -20.19 14.11
N HIS A 20 -2.79 -19.01 13.75
CA HIS A 20 -2.95 -18.45 12.40
C HIS A 20 -4.11 -19.00 11.56
N SER A 21 -4.80 -18.09 10.85
CA SER A 21 -5.85 -18.36 9.86
C SER A 21 -5.25 -18.96 8.58
N TYR A 22 -4.94 -20.25 8.66
CA TYR A 22 -4.61 -21.08 7.50
C TYR A 22 -5.88 -21.72 6.95
N HIS A 23 -6.08 -21.57 5.66
CA HIS A 23 -7.21 -22.16 4.94
C HIS A 23 -6.67 -23.07 3.84
N MET A 24 -7.42 -24.10 3.49
CA MET A 24 -7.05 -24.99 2.40
C MET A 24 -7.44 -24.40 1.04
N GLY A 25 -6.69 -24.77 0.00
CA GLY A 25 -6.93 -24.31 -1.37
C GLY A 25 -6.35 -22.93 -1.68
N SER A 26 -6.78 -22.35 -2.80
CA SER A 26 -6.28 -21.06 -3.30
C SER A 26 -6.86 -19.88 -2.53
N CYS A 27 -6.16 -18.74 -2.58
CA CYS A 27 -6.66 -17.47 -2.05
C CYS A 27 -8.03 -17.11 -2.68
N PRO A 28 -8.99 -16.61 -1.88
CA PRO A 28 -10.24 -16.09 -2.41
C PRO A 28 -9.99 -14.86 -3.28
N THR A 29 -10.86 -14.66 -4.28
CA THR A 29 -10.78 -13.49 -5.16
C THR A 29 -11.53 -12.33 -4.51
N VAL A 30 -10.77 -11.33 -4.06
CA VAL A 30 -11.31 -10.07 -3.55
C VAL A 30 -11.11 -8.98 -4.59
N GLU A 31 -12.20 -8.30 -4.93
CA GLU A 31 -12.14 -7.20 -5.91
C GLU A 31 -11.70 -5.88 -5.25
N PRO A 32 -10.75 -5.16 -5.87
CA PRO A 32 -10.32 -3.86 -5.38
C PRO A 32 -11.45 -2.83 -5.50
N GLN A 33 -11.35 -1.78 -4.71
CA GLN A 33 -12.23 -0.62 -4.83
C GLN A 33 -12.15 -0.05 -6.26
N SER A 34 -13.32 0.14 -6.88
CA SER A 34 -13.41 0.74 -8.21
C SER A 34 -12.89 2.18 -8.19
N GLY A 35 -12.11 2.55 -9.21
CA GLY A 35 -11.52 3.88 -9.31
C GLY A 35 -10.59 4.23 -8.15
N PHE A 36 -9.94 3.23 -7.54
CA PHE A 36 -9.00 3.45 -6.43
C PHE A 36 -7.88 4.43 -6.80
N GLN A 37 -7.63 5.41 -5.94
CA GLN A 37 -6.58 6.41 -6.11
C GLN A 37 -5.55 6.31 -4.98
N MET A 38 -4.42 5.67 -5.26
CA MET A 38 -3.39 5.42 -4.24
C MET A 38 -2.87 6.72 -3.60
N GLY A 39 -2.74 7.80 -4.38
CA GLY A 39 -2.32 9.11 -3.87
C GLY A 39 -3.18 9.66 -2.72
N ARG A 40 -4.50 9.42 -2.75
CA ARG A 40 -5.43 9.80 -1.67
C ARG A 40 -5.41 8.84 -0.48
N PHE A 41 -4.96 7.61 -0.72
CA PHE A 41 -4.91 6.56 0.30
C PHE A 41 -3.68 6.66 1.20
N LEU A 42 -2.63 7.36 0.76
CA LEU A 42 -1.39 7.55 1.52
C LEU A 42 -1.63 8.14 2.92
N GLY A 43 -0.61 8.01 3.74
CA GLY A 43 -0.57 8.47 5.12
C GLY A 43 -1.04 7.41 6.12
N THR A 44 -1.33 7.88 7.33
CA THR A 44 -1.60 7.03 8.48
C THR A 44 -3.05 6.55 8.54
N TRP A 45 -3.20 5.30 8.96
CA TRP A 45 -4.44 4.59 9.21
C TRP A 45 -4.36 3.84 10.55
N TYR A 46 -5.36 3.97 11.40
CA TYR A 46 -5.50 3.18 12.62
C TYR A 46 -6.25 1.89 12.31
N VAL A 47 -5.76 0.78 12.84
CA VAL A 47 -6.42 -0.52 12.69
C VAL A 47 -7.54 -0.65 13.73
N ILE A 48 -8.77 -0.80 13.26
CA ILE A 48 -9.96 -0.96 14.11
C ILE A 48 -10.28 -2.42 14.35
N GLN A 49 -10.19 -3.25 13.30
CA GLN A 49 -10.33 -4.70 13.40
C GLN A 49 -9.31 -5.42 12.52
N LYS A 50 -8.80 -6.56 12.96
CA LYS A 50 -7.84 -7.37 12.20
C LYS A 50 -7.99 -8.85 12.50
N THR A 51 -7.75 -9.68 11.49
CA THR A 51 -7.72 -11.14 11.66
C THR A 51 -6.52 -11.57 12.49
N SER A 52 -6.74 -12.45 13.48
CA SER A 52 -5.70 -13.14 14.26
C SER A 52 -4.61 -12.19 14.84
N THR A 53 -5.01 -11.20 15.64
CA THR A 53 -4.06 -10.36 16.39
C THR A 53 -4.45 -10.21 17.85
N ALA A 54 -3.45 -10.18 18.72
CA ALA A 54 -3.58 -9.79 20.12
C ALA A 54 -2.89 -8.44 20.41
N SER A 55 -2.31 -7.80 19.38
CA SER A 55 -1.65 -6.51 19.54
C SER A 55 -2.67 -5.38 19.73
N LYS A 56 -2.27 -4.34 20.44
CA LYS A 56 -3.01 -3.08 20.56
C LYS A 56 -2.27 -1.96 19.82
N CYS A 57 -2.93 -0.83 19.63
CA CYS A 57 -2.32 0.38 19.07
C CYS A 57 -1.69 0.17 17.70
N ILE A 58 -2.30 -0.69 16.87
CA ILE A 58 -1.77 -0.98 15.55
C ILE A 58 -2.10 0.18 14.61
N SER A 59 -1.10 0.73 13.96
CA SER A 59 -1.28 1.71 12.88
C SER A 59 -0.51 1.28 11.64
N TYR A 60 -1.01 1.67 10.47
CA TYR A 60 -0.32 1.54 9.20
C TYR A 60 -0.04 2.93 8.65
N ASN A 61 1.16 3.16 8.14
CA ASN A 61 1.47 4.34 7.35
C ASN A 61 1.89 3.92 5.95
N TYR A 62 1.22 4.49 4.95
CA TYR A 62 1.49 4.23 3.55
C TYR A 62 2.21 5.43 2.94
N THR A 63 3.43 5.22 2.43
CA THR A 63 4.21 6.27 1.76
C THR A 63 4.56 5.86 0.34
N ARG A 64 4.98 6.84 -0.47
CA ARG A 64 5.54 6.55 -1.80
C ARG A 64 6.87 5.84 -1.66
N GLY A 65 7.14 4.89 -2.55
CA GLY A 65 8.47 4.36 -2.80
C GLY A 65 9.24 5.26 -3.75
N ASP A 66 10.38 4.77 -4.21
CA ASP A 66 11.30 5.52 -5.07
C ASP A 66 10.79 5.60 -6.51
N GLU A 67 10.15 4.53 -7.00
CA GLU A 67 9.67 4.42 -8.38
C GLU A 67 8.13 4.51 -8.49
N PRO A 68 7.60 4.95 -9.65
CA PRO A 68 6.16 4.96 -9.90
C PRO A 68 5.52 3.58 -9.75
N GLY A 69 4.48 3.48 -8.92
CA GLY A 69 3.80 2.21 -8.64
C GLY A 69 4.40 1.43 -7.47
N GLU A 70 5.46 1.95 -6.85
CA GLU A 70 6.05 1.42 -5.62
C GLU A 70 5.63 2.26 -4.41
N TYR A 71 5.35 1.58 -3.31
CA TYR A 71 4.92 2.17 -2.05
C TYR A 71 5.53 1.42 -0.88
N ILE A 72 5.58 2.06 0.28
CA ILE A 72 6.06 1.45 1.51
C ILE A 72 4.89 1.44 2.49
N ILE A 73 4.71 0.31 3.17
CA ILE A 73 3.79 0.17 4.31
C ILE A 73 4.62 -0.07 5.56
N THR A 74 4.50 0.82 6.54
CA THR A 74 5.03 0.59 7.88
C THR A 74 3.89 0.26 8.83
N GLN A 75 4.07 -0.74 9.68
CA GLN A 75 3.17 -1.07 10.78
C GLN A 75 3.88 -0.81 12.11
N ASP A 76 3.24 0.00 12.95
CA ASP A 76 3.60 0.15 14.36
C ASP A 76 2.55 -0.51 15.23
N SER A 77 2.96 -1.19 16.30
CA SER A 77 2.02 -1.82 17.23
C SER A 77 2.63 -2.07 18.60
N ASN A 78 1.78 -2.05 19.63
CA ASN A 78 2.18 -2.43 20.99
C ASN A 78 1.74 -3.88 21.23
N HIS A 79 2.69 -4.78 21.43
CA HIS A 79 2.37 -6.18 21.71
C HIS A 79 2.28 -6.41 23.23
N PRO A 80 1.23 -7.06 23.74
CA PRO A 80 1.21 -7.48 25.13
C PRO A 80 2.25 -8.59 25.34
N VAL A 81 3.30 -8.33 26.13
CA VAL A 81 4.27 -9.38 26.48
C VAL A 81 3.80 -10.18 27.71
N LEU A 82 4.03 -11.49 27.62
CA LEU A 82 4.15 -12.44 28.72
C LEU A 82 5.24 -11.99 29.73
N GLY A 83 4.91 -11.00 30.56
CA GLY A 83 5.31 -10.83 31.95
C GLY A 83 6.77 -11.03 32.42
N LEU A 84 7.82 -10.93 31.59
CA LEU A 84 9.19 -11.21 32.08
C LEU A 84 10.25 -10.11 31.89
N THR A 85 10.01 -9.03 31.12
CA THR A 85 10.98 -7.92 31.02
C THR A 85 10.33 -6.55 30.74
N PRO A 86 10.86 -5.45 31.30
CA PRO A 86 10.36 -4.09 31.08
C PRO A 86 10.97 -3.47 29.81
N LEU A 87 10.87 -4.15 28.68
CA LEU A 87 11.33 -3.62 27.39
C LEU A 87 10.18 -2.87 26.72
N LYS A 88 10.45 -1.75 26.04
CA LYS A 88 9.44 -1.08 25.20
C LYS A 88 8.98 -2.10 24.14
N HIS A 89 7.68 -2.39 24.11
CA HIS A 89 7.11 -3.48 23.30
C HIS A 89 6.51 -2.99 21.97
N GLU A 90 7.22 -2.07 21.32
CA GLU A 90 6.86 -1.52 20.02
C GLU A 90 7.43 -2.44 18.92
N TYR A 91 6.55 -3.03 18.13
CA TYR A 91 6.92 -3.79 16.94
C TYR A 91 6.72 -2.92 15.72
N HIS A 92 7.84 -2.53 15.10
CA HIS A 92 7.88 -1.84 13.82
C HIS A 92 8.12 -2.86 12.70
N TYR A 93 7.31 -2.79 11.64
CA TYR A 93 7.42 -3.69 10.51
C TYR A 93 7.27 -2.94 9.19
N THR A 94 8.23 -3.11 8.30
CA THR A 94 8.24 -2.45 6.99
C THR A 94 8.04 -3.45 5.88
N GLY A 95 7.10 -3.16 4.99
CA GLY A 95 6.85 -3.88 3.76
C GLY A 95 6.90 -2.97 2.54
N GLU A 96 7.21 -3.56 1.40
CA GLU A 96 7.20 -2.92 0.09
C GLU A 96 5.94 -3.36 -0.65
N LEU A 97 5.25 -2.41 -1.25
CA LEU A 97 4.04 -2.59 -2.05
C LEU A 97 4.34 -2.23 -3.49
N THR A 98 3.95 -3.09 -4.41
CA THR A 98 4.05 -2.83 -5.86
C THR A 98 2.68 -2.97 -6.51
N VAL A 99 2.39 -2.08 -7.47
CA VAL A 99 1.18 -2.14 -8.30
C VAL A 99 1.52 -2.92 -9.58
N PRO A 100 1.15 -4.21 -9.68
CA PRO A 100 1.48 -5.02 -10.86
C PRO A 100 0.71 -4.57 -12.11
N GLU A 101 -0.48 -4.00 -11.95
CA GLU A 101 -1.37 -3.63 -13.03
C GLU A 101 -1.92 -2.21 -12.79
N PRO A 102 -1.44 -1.19 -13.53
CA PRO A 102 -1.84 0.21 -13.34
C PRO A 102 -3.34 0.47 -13.53
N SER A 103 -4.05 -0.37 -14.28
CA SER A 103 -5.51 -0.26 -14.46
C SER A 103 -6.29 -0.67 -13.20
N THR A 104 -5.68 -1.41 -12.26
CA THR A 104 -6.29 -1.82 -10.99
C THR A 104 -5.37 -1.49 -9.80
N PRO A 105 -5.11 -0.20 -9.51
CA PRO A 105 -4.12 0.21 -8.52
C PRO A 105 -4.47 -0.19 -7.08
N GLY A 106 -5.74 -0.54 -6.81
CA GLY A 106 -6.18 -1.06 -5.51
C GLY A 106 -5.77 -2.51 -5.25
N ARG A 107 -5.22 -3.21 -6.24
CA ARG A 107 -4.67 -4.57 -6.11
C ARG A 107 -3.15 -4.50 -6.21
N MET A 108 -2.49 -4.64 -5.07
CA MET A 108 -1.03 -4.58 -4.94
C MET A 108 -0.46 -5.96 -4.58
N LYS A 109 0.86 -6.08 -4.70
CA LYS A 109 1.64 -7.16 -4.08
C LYS A 109 2.47 -6.57 -2.94
N VAL A 110 2.40 -7.19 -1.77
CA VAL A 110 3.26 -6.85 -0.64
C VAL A 110 4.39 -7.86 -0.52
N ARG A 111 5.60 -7.33 -0.31
CA ARG A 111 6.80 -8.10 0.04
C ARG A 111 7.32 -7.58 1.37
N PHE A 112 7.70 -8.50 2.23
CA PHE A 112 8.39 -8.16 3.46
C PHE A 112 9.84 -8.59 3.35
N PRO A 113 10.82 -7.66 3.38
CA PRO A 113 12.20 -7.93 3.01
C PRO A 113 12.85 -9.09 3.78
N LEU A 114 12.47 -9.26 5.05
CA LEU A 114 13.00 -10.31 5.94
C LEU A 114 12.20 -11.62 5.91
N SER A 115 11.14 -11.71 5.11
CA SER A 115 10.29 -12.89 5.04
C SER A 115 10.74 -13.83 3.92
N VAL A 116 11.18 -15.04 4.29
CA VAL A 116 11.45 -16.13 3.34
C VAL A 116 10.18 -16.67 2.68
N ALA A 117 9.00 -16.27 3.17
CA ALA A 117 7.72 -16.84 2.75
C ALA A 117 7.22 -16.31 1.39
N GLY A 118 7.90 -15.34 0.78
CA GLY A 118 7.54 -14.79 -0.53
C GLY A 118 6.59 -13.59 -0.46
N THR A 119 5.86 -13.34 -1.56
CA THR A 119 4.95 -12.20 -1.70
C THR A 119 3.51 -12.56 -1.39
N ALA A 120 2.72 -11.59 -0.94
CA ALA A 120 1.29 -11.73 -0.71
C ALA A 120 0.50 -10.71 -1.55
N SER A 121 -0.72 -11.05 -1.92
CA SER A 121 -1.65 -10.05 -2.45
C SER A 121 -2.05 -9.09 -1.34
N HIS A 122 -2.19 -7.80 -1.66
CA HIS A 122 -2.68 -6.75 -0.79
C HIS A 122 -3.74 -5.94 -1.54
N VAL A 123 -5.00 -6.08 -1.17
CA VAL A 123 -6.14 -5.50 -1.88
C VAL A 123 -6.87 -4.50 -0.99
N VAL A 124 -6.98 -3.25 -1.43
CA VAL A 124 -7.89 -2.28 -0.84
C VAL A 124 -9.26 -2.47 -1.49
N PHE A 125 -10.17 -3.14 -0.80
CA PHE A 125 -11.47 -3.54 -1.37
C PHE A 125 -12.59 -2.54 -1.06
N ALA A 126 -12.39 -1.64 -0.09
CA ALA A 126 -13.34 -0.59 0.24
C ALA A 126 -12.59 0.59 0.84
N THR A 127 -12.89 1.82 0.43
CA THR A 127 -12.41 3.02 1.11
C THR A 127 -13.15 4.25 0.59
N ASP A 128 -13.31 5.24 1.45
CA ASP A 128 -13.67 6.61 1.07
C ASP A 128 -12.48 7.57 1.18
N TYR A 129 -11.28 7.04 1.40
CA TYR A 129 -9.99 7.73 1.60
C TYR A 129 -9.85 8.53 2.90
N ASP A 130 -10.94 9.11 3.36
CA ASP A 130 -10.93 10.16 4.39
C ASP A 130 -11.44 9.66 5.75
N THR A 131 -12.14 8.52 5.81
CA THR A 131 -12.68 8.02 7.08
C THR A 131 -12.40 6.54 7.34
N TYR A 132 -12.54 5.67 6.33
CA TYR A 132 -12.38 4.22 6.49
C TYR A 132 -11.67 3.56 5.32
N ALA A 133 -11.13 2.37 5.60
CA ALA A 133 -10.75 1.43 4.56
C ALA A 133 -10.89 -0.03 5.01
N GLY A 134 -11.09 -0.92 4.03
CA GLY A 134 -11.02 -2.36 4.18
C GLY A 134 -9.88 -2.87 3.32
N ILE A 135 -8.95 -3.60 3.92
CA ILE A 135 -7.87 -4.28 3.23
C ILE A 135 -7.98 -5.79 3.42
N PHE A 136 -7.58 -6.52 2.39
CA PHE A 136 -7.47 -7.96 2.42
C PHE A 136 -6.09 -8.36 1.92
N THR A 137 -5.39 -9.20 2.69
CA THR A 137 -4.12 -9.78 2.29
C THR A 137 -4.23 -11.29 2.20
N CYS A 138 -3.61 -11.89 1.20
CA CYS A 138 -3.56 -13.33 1.06
C CYS A 138 -2.25 -13.81 0.45
N GLN A 139 -1.68 -14.83 1.06
CA GLN A 139 -0.44 -15.49 0.67
C GLN A 139 -0.73 -16.95 0.36
N SER A 140 -0.45 -17.35 -0.88
CA SER A 140 -0.59 -18.75 -1.29
C SER A 140 0.58 -19.58 -0.74
N LEU A 141 0.28 -20.75 -0.20
CA LEU A 141 1.20 -21.70 0.42
C LEU A 141 0.97 -23.09 -0.14
N ALA A 142 1.43 -23.34 -1.37
CA ALA A 142 1.20 -24.59 -2.10
C ALA A 142 -0.27 -25.04 -2.09
N PHE A 143 -0.66 -25.98 -1.22
CA PHE A 143 -2.02 -26.53 -1.09
C PHE A 143 -2.92 -25.77 -0.09
N ALA A 144 -2.39 -24.73 0.56
CA ALA A 144 -3.09 -23.90 1.52
C ALA A 144 -2.85 -22.42 1.20
N HIS A 145 -3.49 -21.54 1.97
CA HIS A 145 -3.17 -20.12 1.98
C HIS A 145 -3.30 -19.55 3.39
N ARG A 146 -2.64 -18.42 3.60
CA ARG A 146 -2.80 -17.59 4.77
C ARG A 146 -3.46 -16.29 4.35
N GLN A 147 -4.54 -15.92 5.03
CA GLN A 147 -5.24 -14.67 4.74
C GLN A 147 -5.39 -13.81 5.99
N SER A 148 -5.56 -12.51 5.78
CA SER A 148 -5.89 -11.55 6.83
C SER A 148 -6.75 -10.43 6.26
N ALA A 149 -7.86 -10.15 6.93
CA ALA A 149 -8.63 -8.94 6.70
C ALA A 149 -8.25 -7.88 7.74
N THR A 150 -8.30 -6.61 7.37
CA THR A 150 -8.11 -5.49 8.30
C THR A 150 -9.06 -4.35 7.95
N ILE A 151 -9.75 -3.83 8.96
CA ILE A 151 -10.57 -2.63 8.89
C ILE A 151 -9.76 -1.47 9.48
N LEU A 152 -9.66 -0.40 8.71
CA LEU A 152 -8.87 0.78 8.99
C LEU A 152 -9.76 2.01 9.16
N SER A 153 -9.29 2.98 9.93
CA SER A 153 -9.89 4.30 10.04
C SER A 153 -8.83 5.40 10.08
N ARG A 154 -9.18 6.60 9.62
CA ARG A 154 -8.33 7.79 9.80
C ARG A 154 -8.29 8.27 11.26
N THR A 155 -9.23 7.83 12.09
CA THR A 155 -9.28 8.11 13.54
C THR A 155 -9.13 6.83 14.35
N LYS A 156 -8.92 6.97 15.66
CA LYS A 156 -8.76 5.83 16.59
C LYS A 156 -10.05 5.02 16.82
N GLU A 157 -11.16 5.54 16.33
CA GLU A 157 -12.49 4.93 16.41
C GLU A 157 -13.16 5.00 15.03
N LEU A 158 -14.11 4.09 14.80
CA LEU A 158 -14.91 4.06 13.58
C LEU A 158 -16.33 3.62 13.93
N ASP A 159 -17.32 4.28 13.33
CA ASP A 159 -18.73 3.98 13.54
C ASP A 159 -19.04 2.52 13.25
N LYS A 160 -19.82 1.91 14.15
CA LYS A 160 -20.24 0.52 14.03
C LYS A 160 -20.94 0.24 12.68
N SER A 161 -21.75 1.17 12.19
CA SER A 161 -22.43 1.04 10.90
C SER A 161 -21.44 0.89 9.73
N LYS A 162 -20.31 1.59 9.75
CA LYS A 162 -19.25 1.47 8.75
C LYS A 162 -18.49 0.16 8.89
N VAL A 163 -18.17 -0.24 10.12
CA VAL A 163 -17.57 -1.55 10.40
C VAL A 163 -18.45 -2.68 9.84
N ASP A 164 -19.75 -2.65 10.12
CA ASP A 164 -20.71 -3.67 9.66
C ASP A 164 -20.82 -3.69 8.13
N GLN A 165 -20.83 -2.53 7.46
CA GLN A 165 -20.84 -2.43 5.99
C GLN A 165 -19.58 -3.07 5.37
N ILE A 166 -18.41 -2.80 5.94
CA ILE A 166 -17.13 -3.37 5.45
C ILE A 166 -17.11 -4.89 5.66
N ARG A 167 -17.57 -5.36 6.82
CA ARG A 167 -17.69 -6.81 7.12
C ARG A 167 -18.63 -7.50 6.14
N ALA A 168 -19.80 -6.92 5.86
CA ALA A 168 -20.76 -7.47 4.91
C ALA A 168 -20.16 -7.55 3.48
N LYS A 169 -19.45 -6.51 3.05
CA LYS A 169 -18.74 -6.53 1.75
C LYS A 169 -17.67 -7.63 1.72
N LEU A 170 -16.90 -7.80 2.79
CA LEU A 170 -15.92 -8.88 2.90
C LEU A 170 -16.57 -10.27 2.79
N THR A 171 -17.71 -10.48 3.45
CA THR A 171 -18.49 -11.73 3.36
C THR A 171 -18.97 -12.02 1.94
N SER A 172 -19.31 -10.99 1.15
CA SER A 172 -19.71 -11.18 -0.25
C SER A 172 -18.60 -11.79 -1.13
N PHE A 173 -17.33 -11.71 -0.70
CA PHE A 173 -16.20 -12.38 -1.35
C PHE A 173 -15.91 -13.79 -0.80
N GLY A 174 -16.78 -14.34 0.05
CA GLY A 174 -16.59 -15.64 0.68
C GLY A 174 -15.55 -15.66 1.81
N VAL A 175 -15.15 -14.49 2.31
CA VAL A 175 -14.22 -14.37 3.45
C VAL A 175 -15.03 -14.22 4.74
N ASP A 176 -14.77 -15.09 5.71
CA ASP A 176 -15.48 -15.08 6.99
C ASP A 176 -15.16 -13.82 7.82
N PRO A 177 -16.14 -12.94 8.09
CA PRO A 177 -15.92 -11.75 8.90
C PRO A 177 -15.71 -12.08 10.39
N PHE A 178 -16.08 -13.27 10.87
CA PHE A 178 -16.00 -13.63 12.29
C PHE A 178 -14.55 -13.81 12.80
N GLU A 179 -13.57 -13.88 11.89
CA GLU A 179 -12.16 -13.91 12.27
C GLU A 179 -11.59 -12.53 12.65
N LEU A 180 -12.32 -11.44 12.36
CA LEU A 180 -11.91 -10.08 12.70
C LEU A 180 -12.12 -9.79 14.20
N SER A 181 -11.01 -9.52 14.89
CA SER A 181 -11.00 -9.09 16.30
C SER A 181 -10.80 -7.58 16.40
N ILE A 182 -11.41 -6.96 17.41
CA ILE A 182 -11.22 -5.53 17.70
C ILE A 182 -9.78 -5.29 18.14
N VAL A 183 -9.17 -4.23 17.61
CA VAL A 183 -7.84 -3.78 18.01
C VAL A 183 -7.98 -2.54 18.89
N PRO A 184 -7.63 -2.60 20.19
CA PRO A 184 -7.73 -1.44 21.07
C PRO A 184 -6.80 -0.31 20.65
N GLN A 185 -7.34 0.91 20.56
CA GLN A 185 -6.59 2.14 20.25
C GLN A 185 -6.49 3.10 21.45
N THR A 186 -6.88 2.63 22.64
CA THR A 186 -6.78 3.35 23.91
C THR A 186 -5.52 2.93 24.68
N GLY A 187 -4.99 3.82 25.54
CA GLY A 187 -3.77 3.53 26.30
C GLY A 187 -2.58 3.18 25.41
N CYS A 188 -2.53 3.82 24.23
CA CYS A 188 -1.36 3.86 23.37
C CYS A 188 -0.48 4.95 23.94
N ASP A 189 0.50 4.57 24.76
CA ASP A 189 1.45 5.50 25.34
C ASP A 189 1.99 6.38 24.22
N THR A 190 1.60 7.65 24.22
CA THR A 190 2.25 8.64 23.36
C THR A 190 3.66 8.69 23.89
N GLY A 191 4.61 8.14 23.15
CA GLY A 191 6.00 8.43 23.40
C GLY A 191 6.10 9.94 23.60
N LYS A 192 6.42 10.34 24.83
CA LYS A 192 7.26 11.52 25.04
C LYS A 192 8.36 11.41 24.01
N ASP A 193 8.65 12.54 23.37
CA ASP A 193 9.64 12.74 22.31
C ASP A 193 10.72 11.66 22.31
N PRO A 194 11.12 11.13 21.13
CA PRO A 194 12.18 10.14 21.05
C PRO A 194 13.32 10.62 21.92
N VAL A 195 13.64 9.84 22.96
CA VAL A 195 14.88 10.03 23.69
C VAL A 195 15.93 9.83 22.63
N ASP A 196 16.47 10.93 22.15
CA ASP A 196 17.60 11.00 21.25
C ASP A 196 18.75 10.36 22.01
N ILE A 197 18.92 9.05 21.85
CA ILE A 197 20.14 8.38 22.28
C ILE A 197 21.15 8.68 21.19
N ASP A 198 21.63 9.91 21.24
CA ASP A 198 22.80 10.40 20.52
C ASP A 198 24.00 9.64 21.05
N ILE A 199 24.39 8.56 20.37
CA ILE A 199 25.73 7.98 20.53
C ILE A 199 26.65 8.71 19.56
N ASN A 200 27.07 9.91 19.93
CA ASN A 200 28.24 10.54 19.32
C ASN A 200 29.40 10.55 20.31
N PRO A 201 30.52 9.85 20.03
CA PRO A 201 31.81 10.30 20.48
C PRO A 201 32.33 11.37 19.49
N GLY A 202 31.88 12.62 19.69
CA GLY A 202 32.53 13.87 19.28
C GLY A 202 33.12 14.02 17.87
N THR A 203 32.29 14.17 16.83
CA THR A 203 32.77 14.47 15.46
C THR A 203 32.04 15.69 14.85
N PHE A 204 32.47 16.87 15.32
CA PHE A 204 32.63 18.17 14.61
C PHE A 204 31.44 19.12 14.29
N THR A 205 31.36 20.14 15.17
CA THR A 205 31.25 21.61 14.95
C THR A 205 29.94 22.31 14.56
N ALA A 206 29.67 23.40 15.29
CA ALA A 206 28.43 24.17 15.37
C ALA A 206 28.27 25.31 14.34
N GLU A 207 28.82 25.20 13.12
CA GLU A 207 28.84 26.34 12.19
C GLU A 207 27.92 26.28 10.96
N ASN A 208 27.09 25.24 10.77
CA ASN A 208 26.19 25.18 9.60
C ASN A 208 24.68 25.25 9.91
N PHE A 209 24.29 25.40 11.18
CA PHE A 209 22.88 25.48 11.59
C PHE A 209 22.16 26.78 11.12
N GLY A 210 22.91 27.78 10.66
CA GLY A 210 22.37 29.06 10.18
C GLY A 210 21.72 29.04 8.79
N LYS A 211 21.80 27.94 8.02
CA LYS A 211 21.23 27.88 6.65
C LYS A 211 19.95 27.05 6.52
N LEU A 212 19.53 26.35 7.57
CA LEU A 212 18.42 25.40 7.51
C LEU A 212 17.03 26.06 7.60
N PHE A 213 16.92 27.27 8.15
CA PHE A 213 15.62 27.92 8.36
C PHE A 213 15.11 28.80 7.20
N LYS A 214 15.83 28.87 6.07
CA LYS A 214 15.40 29.69 4.91
C LYS A 214 14.73 28.91 3.76
N LYS A 215 14.61 27.58 3.86
CA LYS A 215 14.11 26.73 2.75
C LYS A 215 12.79 26.00 2.99
N ALA A 216 12.13 26.22 4.12
CA ALA A 216 10.84 25.60 4.44
C ALA A 216 9.62 26.48 4.13
N GLY A 217 9.80 27.63 3.46
CA GLY A 217 8.75 28.62 3.19
C GLY A 217 8.06 28.55 1.83
N GLU A 218 8.48 27.69 0.89
CA GLU A 218 7.96 27.72 -0.48
C GLU A 218 7.82 26.30 -1.08
N LYS A 219 6.61 25.72 -0.95
CA LYS A 219 5.90 24.95 -2.00
C LYS A 219 4.70 24.21 -1.41
N ILE A 220 3.54 24.85 -1.51
CA ILE A 220 2.23 24.18 -1.56
C ILE A 220 1.73 24.45 -2.98
N GLY A 221 1.59 23.42 -3.80
CA GLY A 221 1.10 23.55 -5.18
C GLY A 221 1.33 22.28 -5.98
N ASP A 222 0.25 21.81 -6.60
CA ASP A 222 0.16 20.85 -7.71
C ASP A 222 0.04 19.37 -7.37
N GLY A 223 -1.23 18.92 -7.34
CA GLY A 223 -1.62 17.52 -7.25
C GLY A 223 -2.83 17.22 -8.12
N VAL A 224 -2.78 17.55 -9.43
CA VAL A 224 -3.72 17.04 -10.45
C VAL A 224 -3.02 17.00 -11.81
N GLU A 225 -2.30 15.92 -12.15
CA GLU A 225 -2.06 15.55 -13.56
C GLU A 225 -1.47 14.13 -13.70
N TRP A 226 -2.30 13.09 -13.88
CA TRP A 226 -1.81 11.83 -14.44
C TRP A 226 -2.90 10.96 -15.10
N VAL A 227 -3.74 11.53 -15.98
CA VAL A 227 -4.56 10.70 -16.89
C VAL A 227 -4.15 10.85 -18.36
N ALA A 228 -3.30 11.83 -18.70
CA ALA A 228 -2.93 12.08 -20.10
C ALA A 228 -1.74 11.22 -20.63
N ASN A 229 -0.85 10.71 -19.77
CA ASN A 229 0.44 10.16 -20.22
C ASN A 229 0.49 8.63 -20.43
N ALA A 230 -0.62 7.92 -20.21
CA ALA A 230 -0.73 6.51 -20.60
C ALA A 230 -1.17 6.32 -22.06
N GLY A 231 -1.83 7.33 -22.67
CA GLY A 231 -2.30 7.28 -24.07
C GLY A 231 -1.25 7.65 -25.12
N SER A 232 -0.25 8.48 -24.78
CA SER A 232 0.74 8.97 -25.76
C SER A 232 1.78 7.92 -26.16
N LYS A 233 2.05 6.91 -25.31
CA LYS A 233 3.00 5.83 -25.63
C LYS A 233 2.49 4.84 -26.68
N VAL A 234 1.21 4.89 -27.04
CA VAL A 234 0.65 4.09 -28.14
C VAL A 234 0.70 4.83 -29.47
N TYR A 235 0.64 6.16 -29.48
CA TYR A 235 0.70 6.95 -30.71
C TYR A 235 2.09 6.97 -31.37
N HIS A 236 3.16 6.92 -30.59
CA HIS A 236 4.53 6.93 -31.16
C HIS A 236 5.01 5.57 -31.70
N LYS A 237 4.22 4.50 -31.59
CA LYS A 237 4.58 3.17 -32.11
C LYS A 237 4.03 2.87 -33.51
N ILE A 238 3.14 3.72 -34.05
CA ILE A 238 2.52 3.52 -35.37
C ILE A 238 2.99 4.57 -36.40
N ALA A 239 3.61 5.67 -35.98
CA ALA A 239 4.06 6.75 -36.87
C ALA A 239 5.56 6.68 -37.28
N GLY A 240 6.17 5.50 -37.24
CA GLY A 240 7.60 5.30 -37.51
C GLY A 240 7.86 4.41 -38.72
N SER A 241 7.59 4.91 -39.93
CA SER A 241 8.28 4.45 -41.14
C SER A 241 8.59 5.65 -42.05
N GLU A 242 9.88 5.79 -42.33
CA GLU A 242 10.53 6.65 -43.34
C GLU A 242 10.96 8.06 -42.91
N GLU A 243 12.22 8.13 -42.43
CA GLU A 243 13.09 9.30 -42.52
C GLU A 243 13.58 9.50 -43.97
N LYS A 244 13.60 10.76 -44.45
CA LYS A 244 14.74 11.34 -45.20
C LYS A 244 14.89 12.85 -44.95
N GLU A 245 15.75 13.15 -43.99
CA GLU A 245 16.87 14.11 -44.04
C GLU A 245 16.78 15.41 -44.89
N LYS A 246 16.93 16.59 -44.24
CA LYS A 246 17.86 17.66 -44.67
C LYS A 246 18.09 18.78 -43.63
N LYS A 247 19.34 19.25 -43.58
CA LYS A 247 20.00 20.21 -42.68
C LYS A 247 19.61 21.70 -42.91
N PRO A 248 19.96 22.63 -41.97
CA PRO A 248 19.30 23.93 -41.78
C PRO A 248 20.00 25.11 -42.47
N ILE A 249 19.25 26.15 -42.84
CA ILE A 249 19.78 27.49 -43.22
C ILE A 249 18.91 28.60 -42.59
N THR A 250 19.61 29.58 -42.02
CA THR A 250 19.18 30.73 -41.21
C THR A 250 18.90 31.97 -42.08
N THR A 251 17.80 32.71 -41.77
CA THR A 251 17.49 34.16 -41.97
C THR A 251 17.88 34.85 -43.30
N THR A 252 17.04 35.57 -44.07
CA THR A 252 16.18 36.76 -43.78
C THR A 252 15.45 37.16 -45.10
N PRO A 253 14.40 38.02 -45.11
CA PRO A 253 13.49 38.34 -46.26
C PRO A 253 14.04 39.51 -47.13
N PRO A 254 13.38 40.07 -48.19
CA PRO A 254 11.96 40.02 -48.63
C PRO A 254 11.72 39.95 -50.17
N SER A 255 10.45 39.90 -50.63
CA SER A 255 9.88 40.75 -51.72
C SER A 255 8.74 40.09 -52.52
N TYR A 256 7.71 40.90 -52.75
CA TYR A 256 6.55 40.86 -53.64
C TYR A 256 6.58 39.96 -54.90
N GLY A 257 5.45 39.31 -55.18
CA GLY A 257 5.09 38.76 -56.51
C GLY A 257 3.73 38.07 -56.53
N LYS A 258 2.89 38.41 -57.51
CA LYS A 258 1.47 38.05 -57.70
C LYS A 258 1.23 36.64 -58.29
N ILE A 259 0.09 36.06 -57.89
CA ILE A 259 -1.00 35.38 -58.65
C ILE A 259 -0.65 34.28 -59.68
N GLU A 260 -1.31 33.12 -59.53
CA GLU A 260 -2.06 32.28 -60.51
C GLU A 260 -1.99 30.81 -60.03
N THR A 261 -3.03 30.28 -59.37
CA THR A 261 -4.20 29.54 -59.92
C THR A 261 -3.86 28.29 -60.71
N ASN A 262 -4.58 27.21 -60.34
CA ASN A 262 -5.00 26.07 -61.18
C ASN A 262 -3.90 25.01 -61.43
N ASP A 263 -4.11 23.69 -61.36
CA ASP A 263 -5.30 22.87 -61.57
C ASP A 263 -5.23 21.52 -60.84
N VAL A 264 -6.42 20.93 -60.71
CA VAL A 264 -6.75 19.57 -60.29
C VAL A 264 -6.84 18.67 -61.53
N GLU A 265 -6.15 17.52 -61.56
CA GLU A 265 -6.54 16.32 -62.35
C GLU A 265 -5.61 15.12 -61.98
N TRP A 266 -6.01 14.08 -61.22
CA TRP A 266 -6.87 12.90 -61.46
C TRP A 266 -6.29 11.73 -62.32
N ILE A 267 -6.24 10.55 -61.66
CA ILE A 267 -6.34 9.13 -62.10
C ILE A 267 -5.19 8.51 -62.93
N PRO A 268 -5.02 7.16 -63.00
CA PRO A 268 -5.91 6.04 -62.62
C PRO A 268 -5.80 5.50 -61.19
#